data_AF-A0A8J4GZW7-F1
#
_entry.id   AF-A0A8J4GZW7-F1
#
_cell.length_a   1.000
_cell.length_b   1.000
_cell.length_c   1.000
_cell.angle_alpha   90.00
_cell.angle_beta   90.00
_cell.angle_gamma   90.00
#
_symmetry.space_group_name_H-M   'P 1'
#
loop_
_entity.id
_entity.type
_entity.pdbx_description
1 polymer ?
#
loop_
_entity_poly.entity_id
_entity_poly.type
_entity_poly.pdbx_seq_one_letter_code
_entity_poly.pdbx_strand_id
1 'polypeptide(L)'
;DSLELCLPLLEADLFGEVSEAKEVTAFIVQYKEAKRCRANESYQLLASGITFSTHMKLLMTLVTDRLHLAGQPSVRAKLVQLLQFAARGIRANPTAGPKQIMALVVGIMDGCLTREEAARARA
;
A
#
# COMPACT_ATOMS: atom_id res chain seq x y z
N ASP A 1 0.90 16.71 5.40
CA ASP A 1 1.76 16.88 6.59
C ASP A 1 1.90 15.59 7.38
N SER A 2 0.97 15.17 8.25
CA SER A 2 1.17 13.97 9.10
C SER A 2 1.20 12.64 8.34
N LEU A 3 0.40 12.49 7.27
CA LEU A 3 0.40 11.25 6.47
C LEU A 3 1.75 11.03 5.77
N GLU A 4 2.34 12.10 5.23
CA GLU A 4 3.62 12.06 4.51
C GLU A 4 4.78 11.65 5.41
N LEU A 5 4.71 11.97 6.70
CA LEU A 5 5.68 11.51 7.70
C LEU A 5 5.54 10.01 7.99
N CYS A 6 4.33 9.45 7.88
CA CYS A 6 4.09 8.03 8.14
C CYS A 6 4.44 7.14 6.95
N LEU A 7 4.26 7.60 5.70
CA LEU A 7 4.43 6.76 4.52
C LEU A 7 5.83 6.14 4.40
N PRO A 8 6.95 6.86 4.59
CA PRO A 8 8.29 6.27 4.54
C PRO A 8 8.52 5.20 5.61
N LEU A 9 7.91 5.35 6.78
CA LEU A 9 8.02 4.38 7.88
C LEU A 9 7.28 3.10 7.56
N LEU A 10 6.07 3.22 7.00
CA LEU A 10 5.30 2.06 6.53
C LEU A 10 6.02 1.38 5.37
N GLU A 11 6.56 2.16 4.44
CA GLU A 11 7.34 1.66 3.32
C GLU A 11 8.54 0.83 3.78
N ALA A 12 9.32 1.34 4.73
CA ALA A 12 10.49 0.64 5.26
C ALA A 12 10.12 -0.67 5.98
N ASP A 13 9.04 -0.70 6.76
CA ASP A 13 8.62 -1.92 7.47
C ASP A 13 7.99 -2.97 6.51
N LEU A 14 7.33 -2.54 5.44
CA LEU A 14 6.67 -3.42 4.48
C LEU A 14 7.61 -3.93 3.38
N PHE A 15 8.52 -3.08 2.92
CA PHE A 15 9.33 -3.32 1.71
C PHE A 15 10.82 -3.11 1.90
N GLY A 16 11.29 -2.68 3.07
CA GLY A 16 12.72 -2.48 3.34
C GLY A 16 13.45 -3.77 3.74
N GLU A 17 14.76 -3.65 3.93
CA GLU A 17 15.68 -4.74 4.29
C GLU A 17 15.23 -5.52 5.55
N VAL A 18 14.62 -4.82 6.51
CA VAL A 18 14.05 -5.45 7.72
C VAL A 18 12.88 -6.39 7.38
N SER A 19 12.09 -6.05 6.37
CA SER A 19 11.01 -6.91 5.87
C SER A 19 11.55 -8.17 5.20
N GLU A 20 12.58 -8.01 4.37
CA GLU A 20 13.27 -9.13 3.71
C GLU A 20 13.96 -10.04 4.74
N ALA A 21 14.61 -9.46 5.74
CA ALA A 21 15.23 -10.19 6.85
C ALA A 21 14.19 -11.00 7.65
N LYS A 22 12.96 -10.49 7.84
CA LYS A 22 11.86 -11.22 8.50
C LYS A 22 11.37 -12.44 7.70
N GLU A 23 11.50 -12.42 6.38
CA GLU A 23 11.15 -13.56 5.51
C GLU A 23 12.19 -14.69 5.58
N VAL A 24 13.43 -14.37 6.00
CA VAL A 24 14.46 -15.36 6.31
C VAL A 24 14.20 -15.91 7.73
N THR A 25 13.72 -17.15 7.80
CA THR A 25 13.31 -17.87 9.02
C THR A 25 14.28 -17.80 10.20
N ALA A 26 15.57 -17.54 9.96
CA ALA A 26 16.60 -17.38 10.99
C ALA A 26 16.41 -16.12 11.89
N PHE A 27 15.77 -15.05 11.40
CA PHE A 27 15.59 -13.79 12.15
C PHE A 27 14.47 -13.85 13.20
N ILE A 28 13.48 -14.73 13.00
CA ILE A 28 12.24 -14.80 13.78
C ILE A 28 12.50 -15.27 15.24
N VAL A 29 13.64 -15.91 15.51
CA VAL A 29 13.96 -16.51 16.81
C VAL A 29 14.54 -15.50 17.80
N GLN A 30 15.19 -14.42 17.34
CA GLN A 30 15.97 -13.53 18.23
C GLN A 30 15.18 -12.33 18.79
N TYR A 31 14.15 -11.82 18.11
CA TYR A 31 13.48 -10.58 18.53
C TYR A 31 11.95 -10.67 18.50
N LYS A 32 11.30 -10.58 19.68
CA LYS A 32 9.84 -10.66 19.82
C LYS A 32 9.09 -9.50 19.15
N GLU A 33 9.67 -8.30 19.11
CA GLU A 33 9.10 -7.15 18.38
C GLU A 33 9.18 -7.32 16.85
N ALA A 34 10.21 -8.02 16.34
CA ALA A 34 10.36 -8.31 14.91
C ALA A 34 9.28 -9.28 14.38
N LYS A 35 8.55 -9.98 15.25
CA LYS A 35 7.47 -10.91 14.86
C LYS A 35 6.18 -10.22 14.38
N ARG A 36 5.97 -8.93 14.70
CA ARG A 36 4.69 -8.26 14.42
C ARG A 36 4.89 -7.04 13.53
N CYS A 37 4.79 -7.24 12.21
CA CYS A 37 4.67 -6.16 11.23
C CYS A 37 3.31 -5.44 11.45
N ARG A 38 3.34 -4.33 12.18
CA ARG A 38 2.15 -3.51 12.43
C ARG A 38 1.84 -2.56 11.27
N ALA A 39 2.73 -2.42 10.30
CA ALA A 39 2.51 -1.52 9.17
C ALA A 39 1.20 -1.81 8.42
N ASN A 40 0.78 -3.07 8.30
CA ASN A 40 -0.52 -3.42 7.74
C ASN A 40 -1.70 -2.90 8.56
N GLU A 41 -1.66 -3.06 9.89
CA GLU A 41 -2.69 -2.55 10.81
C GLU A 41 -2.72 -1.01 10.79
N SER A 42 -1.55 -0.38 10.81
CA SER A 42 -1.38 1.08 10.70
C SER A 42 -1.89 1.61 9.36
N TYR A 43 -1.62 0.91 8.26
CA TYR A 43 -2.10 1.28 6.93
C TYR A 43 -3.63 1.26 6.86
N GLN A 44 -4.29 0.24 7.42
CA GLN A 44 -5.75 0.23 7.55
C GLN A 44 -6.26 1.37 8.42
N LEU A 45 -5.60 1.66 9.55
CA LEU A 45 -5.99 2.76 10.43
C LEU A 45 -5.94 4.10 9.70
N LEU A 46 -4.86 4.36 8.96
CA LEU A 46 -4.75 5.55 8.11
C LEU A 46 -5.86 5.58 7.06
N ALA A 47 -6.10 4.47 6.35
CA ALA A 47 -7.18 4.39 5.36
C ALA A 47 -8.57 4.70 5.96
N SER A 48 -8.78 4.38 7.24
CA SER A 48 -10.03 4.70 7.96
C SER A 48 -10.13 6.15 8.45
N GLY A 49 -9.01 6.80 8.74
CA GLY A 49 -8.98 8.12 9.41
C GLY A 49 -8.68 9.31 8.52
N ILE A 50 -8.08 9.10 7.34
CA ILE A 50 -7.75 10.21 6.43
C ILE A 50 -8.99 10.81 5.77
N THR A 51 -8.91 12.07 5.36
CA THR A 51 -9.88 12.65 4.42
C THR A 51 -9.70 11.99 3.04
N PHE A 52 -10.67 11.16 2.65
CA PHE A 52 -10.58 10.28 1.50
C PHE A 52 -10.27 11.04 0.20
N SER A 53 -11.00 12.12 -0.08
CA SER A 53 -10.90 12.87 -1.34
C SER A 53 -9.54 13.51 -1.59
N THR A 54 -8.79 13.83 -0.53
CA THR A 54 -7.52 14.56 -0.62
C THR A 54 -6.31 13.65 -0.39
N HIS A 55 -6.42 12.68 0.50
CA HIS A 55 -5.25 11.92 0.97
C HIS A 55 -5.25 10.45 0.53
N MET A 56 -6.36 9.89 0.04
CA MET A 56 -6.41 8.46 -0.32
C MET A 56 -5.49 8.14 -1.49
N LYS A 57 -5.41 9.04 -2.49
CA LYS A 57 -4.47 8.88 -3.61
C LYS A 57 -3.02 8.81 -3.11
N LEU A 58 -2.67 9.65 -2.14
CA LEU A 58 -1.34 9.67 -1.53
C LEU A 58 -1.08 8.40 -0.71
N LEU A 59 -2.05 7.89 0.05
CA LEU A 59 -1.90 6.62 0.75
C LEU A 59 -1.69 5.44 -0.22
N MET A 60 -2.40 5.46 -1.35
CA MET A 60 -2.33 4.42 -2.38
C MET A 60 -0.99 4.36 -3.12
N THR A 61 -0.10 5.35 -2.98
CA THR A 61 1.24 5.31 -3.60
C THR A 61 2.08 4.14 -3.10
N LEU A 62 1.89 3.73 -1.84
CA LEU A 62 2.50 2.52 -1.27
C LEU A 62 2.24 1.27 -2.11
N VAL A 63 1.09 1.23 -2.80
CA VAL A 63 0.72 0.16 -3.75
C VAL A 63 1.07 0.55 -5.18
N THR A 64 0.58 1.70 -5.67
CA THR A 64 0.63 2.04 -7.10
C THR A 64 2.04 2.23 -7.63
N ASP A 65 2.99 2.66 -6.81
CA ASP A 65 4.37 2.86 -7.25
C ASP A 65 5.15 1.54 -7.37
N ARG A 66 4.65 0.47 -6.74
CA ARG A 66 5.25 -0.87 -6.75
C ARG A 66 4.57 -1.87 -7.67
N LEU A 67 3.52 -1.46 -8.39
CA LEU A 67 2.81 -2.36 -9.30
C LEU A 67 3.72 -2.95 -10.38
N HIS A 68 4.76 -2.23 -10.81
CA HIS A 68 5.75 -2.72 -11.76
C HIS A 68 6.56 -3.92 -11.24
N LEU A 69 6.64 -4.10 -9.91
CA LEU A 69 7.30 -5.24 -9.25
C LEU A 69 6.34 -6.39 -8.93
N ALA A 70 5.04 -6.28 -9.28
CA ALA A 70 4.04 -7.31 -8.95
C ALA A 70 4.27 -8.66 -9.67
N GLY A 71 5.22 -8.74 -10.60
CA GLY A 71 5.71 -10.01 -11.14
C GLY A 71 6.45 -10.86 -10.10
N GLN A 72 7.01 -10.25 -9.06
CA GLN A 72 7.67 -10.95 -7.96
C GLN A 72 6.62 -11.48 -6.97
N PRO A 73 6.56 -12.80 -6.69
CA PRO A 73 5.50 -13.37 -5.84
C PRO A 73 5.44 -12.80 -4.42
N SER A 74 6.58 -12.51 -3.80
CA SER A 74 6.68 -11.91 -2.46
C SER A 74 6.08 -10.50 -2.43
N VAL A 75 6.45 -9.66 -3.39
CA VAL A 75 5.91 -8.30 -3.53
C VAL A 75 4.41 -8.35 -3.85
N ARG A 76 3.98 -9.22 -4.77
CA ARG A 76 2.56 -9.40 -5.10
C ARG A 76 1.72 -9.74 -3.88
N ALA A 77 2.19 -10.66 -3.03
CA ALA A 77 1.48 -11.03 -1.81
C ALA A 77 1.30 -9.82 -0.87
N LYS A 78 2.35 -9.00 -0.68
CA LYS A 78 2.29 -7.77 0.12
C LYS A 78 1.33 -6.73 -0.46
N LEU A 79 1.35 -6.54 -1.79
CA LEU A 79 0.44 -5.60 -2.46
C LEU A 79 -1.03 -6.03 -2.31
N VAL A 80 -1.34 -7.33 -2.49
CA VAL A 80 -2.69 -7.86 -2.28
C VAL A 80 -3.13 -7.66 -0.82
N GLN A 81 -2.23 -7.92 0.14
CA GLN A 81 -2.51 -7.71 1.55
C GLN A 81 -2.82 -6.23 1.84
N LEU A 82 -2.00 -5.29 1.36
CA LEU A 82 -2.26 -3.86 1.53
C LEU A 82 -3.59 -3.43 0.91
N LEU A 83 -3.95 -3.93 -0.27
CA LEU A 83 -5.24 -3.65 -0.89
C LEU A 83 -6.42 -4.14 -0.03
N GLN A 84 -6.29 -5.30 0.63
CA GLN A 84 -7.31 -5.79 1.57
C GLN A 84 -7.41 -4.91 2.82
N PHE A 85 -6.29 -4.45 3.38
CA PHE A 85 -6.27 -3.53 4.52
C PHE A 85 -6.82 -2.14 4.14
N ALA A 86 -6.50 -1.63 2.94
CA ALA A 86 -7.14 -0.42 2.39
C ALA A 86 -8.65 -0.61 2.27
N ALA A 87 -9.13 -1.69 1.66
CA ALA A 87 -10.57 -1.93 1.50
C ALA A 87 -11.31 -1.96 2.86
N ARG A 88 -10.71 -2.59 3.88
CA ARG A 88 -11.24 -2.58 5.26
C ARG A 88 -11.27 -1.18 5.86
N GLY A 89 -10.21 -0.40 5.67
CA GLY A 89 -10.12 0.97 6.18
C GLY A 89 -11.11 1.91 5.48
N ILE A 90 -11.18 1.86 4.14
CA ILE A 90 -12.13 2.63 3.32
C ILE A 90 -13.56 2.37 3.76
N ARG A 91 -13.94 1.10 4.01
CA ARG A 91 -15.28 0.76 4.47
C ARG A 91 -15.65 1.40 5.81
N ALA A 92 -14.67 1.64 6.67
CA ALA A 92 -14.86 2.32 7.96
C ALA A 92 -14.64 3.84 7.88
N ASN A 93 -14.24 4.38 6.73
CA ASN A 93 -13.92 5.80 6.57
C ASN A 93 -15.20 6.63 6.35
N PRO A 94 -15.54 7.57 7.25
CA PRO A 94 -16.77 8.35 7.14
C PRO A 94 -16.78 9.33 5.96
N THR A 95 -15.62 9.62 5.37
CA THR A 95 -15.46 10.53 4.21
C THR A 95 -15.40 9.79 2.87
N ALA A 96 -15.43 8.46 2.89
CA ALA A 96 -15.41 7.62 1.69
C ALA A 96 -16.82 7.35 1.16
N GLY A 97 -17.33 8.27 0.33
CA GLY A 97 -18.60 8.07 -0.36
C GLY A 97 -18.47 7.26 -1.66
N PRO A 98 -19.56 6.68 -2.20
CA PRO A 98 -19.53 5.87 -3.43
C PRO A 98 -18.94 6.61 -4.63
N LYS A 99 -19.24 7.91 -4.79
CA LYS A 99 -18.71 8.74 -5.87
C LYS A 99 -17.20 8.91 -5.77
N GLN A 100 -16.69 9.17 -4.58
CA GLN A 100 -15.26 9.34 -4.33
C GLN A 100 -14.52 8.02 -4.57
N ILE A 101 -15.06 6.90 -4.09
CA ILE A 101 -14.49 5.57 -4.31
C ILE A 101 -14.43 5.26 -5.80
N MET A 102 -15.51 5.50 -6.55
CA MET A 102 -15.52 5.26 -7.99
C MET A 102 -14.51 6.15 -8.73
N ALA A 103 -14.42 7.43 -8.36
CA ALA A 103 -13.42 8.34 -8.94
C ALA A 103 -11.98 7.87 -8.67
N LEU A 104 -11.70 7.34 -7.47
CA LEU A 104 -10.40 6.76 -7.15
C LEU A 104 -10.09 5.54 -8.02
N VAL A 105 -11.04 4.60 -8.14
CA VAL A 105 -10.84 3.36 -8.92
C VAL A 105 -10.57 3.68 -10.39
N VAL A 106 -11.39 4.53 -11.01
CA VAL A 106 -11.19 4.96 -12.40
C VAL A 106 -9.84 5.65 -12.55
N GLY A 107 -9.50 6.59 -11.66
CA GLY A 107 -8.22 7.28 -11.72
C GLY A 107 -7.00 6.36 -11.57
N ILE A 108 -7.10 5.29 -10.77
CA ILE A 108 -6.04 4.28 -10.67
C ILE A 108 -5.97 3.45 -11.96
N MET A 109 -7.11 2.99 -12.49
CA MET A 109 -7.16 2.19 -13.72
C MET A 109 -6.58 2.95 -14.91
N ASP A 110 -6.99 4.21 -15.11
CA ASP A 110 -6.47 5.08 -16.17
C ASP A 110 -4.96 5.30 -16.01
N GLY A 111 -4.49 5.51 -14.77
CA GLY A 111 -3.07 5.66 -14.47
C GLY A 111 -2.27 4.40 -14.80
N CYS A 112 -2.81 3.21 -14.50
CA CYS A 112 -2.19 1.93 -14.86
C CYS A 112 -2.16 1.73 -16.38
N LEU A 113 -3.27 1.99 -17.08
CA LEU A 113 -3.35 1.86 -18.53
C LEU A 113 -2.35 2.78 -19.22
N THR A 114 -2.28 4.05 -18.81
CA THR A 114 -1.32 5.03 -19.36
C THR A 114 0.13 4.56 -19.20
N ARG A 115 0.49 3.97 -18.05
CA ARG A 115 1.83 3.44 -17.80
C ARG A 115 2.15 2.23 -18.68
N GLU A 116 1.19 1.33 -18.87
CA GLU A 116 1.31 0.16 -19.75
C GLU A 116 1.50 0.57 -21.22
N GLU A 117 0.69 1.51 -21.71
CA GLU A 117 0.80 2.04 -23.07
C GLU A 117 2.15 2.72 -23.30
N ALA A 118 2.61 3.52 -22.33
CA ALA A 118 3.93 4.16 -22.39
C ALA A 118 5.07 3.14 -22.36
N ALA A 119 4.94 2.03 -21.64
CA ALA A 119 5.93 0.96 -21.63
C ALA A 119 5.98 0.24 -22.99
N ARG A 120 4.82 -0.05 -23.61
CA ARG A 120 4.74 -0.65 -24.95
C ARG A 120 5.32 0.23 -26.04
N ALA A 121 5.12 1.55 -25.96
CA ALA A 121 5.67 2.48 -26.94
C ALA A 121 7.21 2.61 -26.89
N ARG A 122 7.84 2.16 -25.80
CA ARG A 122 9.30 2.19 -25.60
C ARG A 122 9.99 0.86 -25.92
N ALA A 123 9.22 -0.21 -26.16
CA ALA A 123 9.70 -1.53 -26.50
C ALA A 123 9.81 -1.70 -28.02
#